data_AF-S0F4F6-F1
#
_entry.id   AF-S0F4F6-F1
#
_cell.length_a   1.000
_cell.length_b   1.000
_cell.length_c   1.000
_cell.angle_alpha   90.00
_cell.angle_beta   90.00
_cell.angle_gamma   90.00
#
_symmetry.space_group_name_H-M   'P 1'
#
loop_
_entity.id
_entity.type
_entity.pdbx_description
1 polymer ?
#
loop_
_entity_poly.entity_id
_entity_poly.type
_entity_poly.pdbx_seq_one_letter_code
_entity_poly.pdbx_strand_id
1 'polypeptide(L)'
;MKKTYPCVLTIAGSDCSGGAGIQADIKTISALGAYAASAITAITVQNTLGVTGIHPVPPEFVRGQIEAVMTDIRPQAVKIGMINDVKIVEVIAEALQKFRPRFVVFDPVMVSTSGCKL
;
A
#
# COMPACT_ATOMS: atom_id res chain seq x y z
N MET A 1 -19.67 19.71 -15.34
CA MET A 1 -19.58 19.06 -14.00
C MET A 1 -18.12 18.77 -13.68
N LYS A 2 -17.61 19.14 -12.50
CA LYS A 2 -16.30 18.69 -12.04
C LYS A 2 -16.35 17.17 -11.85
N LYS A 3 -15.50 16.41 -12.55
CA LYS A 3 -15.35 14.97 -12.27
C LYS A 3 -14.73 14.82 -10.88
N THR A 4 -15.42 14.13 -9.99
CA THR A 4 -14.89 13.68 -8.70
C THR A 4 -14.51 12.21 -8.84
N TYR A 5 -13.23 11.88 -8.67
CA TYR A 5 -12.76 10.51 -8.68
C TYR A 5 -12.81 9.94 -7.25
N PRO A 6 -13.32 8.72 -7.04
CA PRO A 6 -13.14 8.02 -5.77
C PRO A 6 -11.64 7.91 -5.47
N CYS A 7 -11.23 8.17 -4.22
CA CYS A 7 -9.85 8.01 -3.80
C CYS A 7 -9.66 6.70 -3.03
N VAL A 8 -8.61 5.97 -3.37
CA VAL A 8 -8.21 4.73 -2.71
C VAL A 8 -6.77 4.89 -2.22
N LEU A 9 -6.52 4.56 -0.95
CA LEU A 9 -5.18 4.45 -0.40
C LEU A 9 -4.70 2.99 -0.52
N THR A 10 -3.61 2.73 -1.22
CA THR A 10 -2.88 1.46 -1.12
C THR A 10 -1.77 1.55 -0.07
N ILE A 11 -1.62 0.51 0.75
CA ILE A 11 -0.56 0.34 1.73
C ILE A 11 0.16 -0.97 1.40
N ALA A 12 1.34 -0.90 0.78
CA ALA A 12 2.07 -2.07 0.33
C ALA A 12 3.56 -1.78 0.08
N GLY A 13 4.33 -2.82 -0.24
CA GLY A 13 5.70 -2.69 -0.71
C GLY A 13 5.79 -2.13 -2.15
N SER A 14 6.90 -1.49 -2.46
CA SER A 14 7.24 -0.97 -3.78
C SER A 14 8.00 -2.01 -4.60
N ASP A 15 7.47 -2.31 -5.79
CA ASP A 15 8.11 -3.13 -6.83
C ASP A 15 8.63 -2.21 -7.94
N CYS A 16 9.94 -2.08 -8.05
CA CYS A 16 10.56 -1.23 -9.07
C CYS A 16 10.35 -1.73 -10.51
N SER A 17 10.00 -3.00 -10.72
CA SER A 17 9.63 -3.53 -12.04
C SER A 17 8.20 -3.15 -12.45
N GLY A 18 7.38 -2.77 -11.48
CA GLY A 18 6.02 -2.27 -11.68
C GLY A 18 4.98 -3.35 -11.99
N GLY A 19 5.28 -4.63 -11.77
CA GLY A 19 4.37 -5.75 -11.99
C GLY A 19 3.51 -6.12 -10.77
N ALA A 20 3.97 -5.74 -9.57
CA ALA A 20 3.31 -6.02 -8.29
C ALA A 20 3.33 -4.77 -7.38
N GLY A 21 3.08 -4.97 -6.08
CA GLY A 21 3.18 -3.94 -5.05
C GLY A 21 2.28 -2.72 -5.28
N ILE A 22 2.69 -1.57 -4.76
CA ILE A 22 1.96 -0.30 -4.93
C ILE A 22 1.80 0.08 -6.40
N GLN A 23 2.74 -0.32 -7.28
CA GLN A 23 2.71 0.03 -8.69
C GLN A 23 1.56 -0.68 -9.40
N ALA A 24 1.36 -1.97 -9.14
CA ALA A 24 0.21 -2.72 -9.64
C ALA A 24 -1.10 -2.19 -9.07
N ASP A 25 -1.11 -1.84 -7.77
CA ASP A 25 -2.28 -1.25 -7.11
C ASP A 25 -2.67 0.09 -7.77
N ILE A 26 -1.72 1.02 -7.93
CA ILE A 26 -1.94 2.34 -8.54
C ILE A 26 -2.45 2.19 -9.98
N LYS A 27 -1.86 1.29 -10.78
CA LYS A 27 -2.31 1.01 -12.15
C LYS A 27 -3.73 0.50 -12.16
N THR A 28 -4.06 -0.44 -11.28
CA THR A 28 -5.40 -1.06 -11.18
C THR A 28 -6.44 -0.03 -10.77
N ILE A 29 -6.19 0.73 -9.70
CA ILE A 29 -7.07 1.78 -9.20
C ILE A 29 -7.32 2.84 -10.30
N SER A 30 -6.25 3.26 -10.98
CA SER A 30 -6.33 4.26 -12.05
C SER A 30 -7.09 3.74 -13.27
N ALA A 31 -6.86 2.50 -13.69
CA ALA A 31 -7.58 1.86 -14.79
C ALA A 31 -9.08 1.70 -14.51
N LEU A 32 -9.46 1.56 -13.24
CA LEU A 32 -10.86 1.51 -12.79
C LEU A 32 -11.49 2.90 -12.56
N GLY A 33 -10.78 3.98 -12.92
CA GLY A 33 -11.32 5.34 -12.85
C GLY A 33 -11.35 5.92 -11.43
N ALA A 34 -10.41 5.52 -10.57
CA ALA A 34 -10.22 6.09 -9.24
C ALA A 34 -8.84 6.78 -9.13
N TYR A 35 -8.70 7.68 -8.16
CA TYR A 35 -7.42 8.28 -7.79
C TYR A 35 -6.71 7.39 -6.78
N ALA A 36 -5.43 7.10 -7.02
CA ALA A 36 -4.62 6.28 -6.14
C ALA A 36 -3.69 7.15 -5.28
N ALA A 37 -3.80 7.01 -3.96
CA ALA A 37 -2.78 7.44 -3.01
C ALA A 37 -2.04 6.20 -2.47
N SER A 38 -0.83 6.37 -1.95
CA SER A 38 -0.01 5.25 -1.48
C SER A 38 0.75 5.55 -0.19
N ALA A 39 0.91 4.52 0.66
CA ALA A 39 1.89 4.47 1.73
C ALA A 39 2.80 3.25 1.52
N ILE A 40 4.11 3.47 1.50
CA ILE A 40 5.09 2.44 1.16
C ILE A 40 5.59 1.77 2.44
N THR A 41 5.47 0.44 2.52
CA THR A 41 5.92 -0.37 3.67
C THR A 41 7.37 -0.85 3.53
N ALA A 42 7.80 -1.10 2.30
CA ALA A 42 9.17 -1.50 1.97
C ALA A 42 9.50 -1.13 0.52
N ILE A 43 10.77 -0.96 0.20
CA ILE A 43 11.26 -0.86 -1.17
C ILE A 43 11.95 -2.17 -1.52
N THR A 44 11.55 -2.80 -2.62
CA THR A 44 12.20 -4.04 -3.08
C THR A 44 13.15 -3.74 -4.24
N VAL A 45 14.27 -4.46 -4.27
CA VAL A 45 15.06 -4.65 -5.48
C VAL A 45 14.49 -5.89 -6.15
N GLN A 46 13.55 -5.66 -7.07
CA GLN A 46 12.75 -6.72 -7.69
C GLN A 46 12.71 -6.56 -9.21
N ASN A 47 12.73 -7.69 -9.91
CA ASN A 47 12.42 -7.80 -11.32
C ASN A 47 11.57 -9.06 -11.59
N THR A 48 11.30 -9.35 -12.86
CA THR A 48 10.49 -10.50 -13.27
C THR A 48 11.09 -11.86 -12.92
N LEU A 49 12.38 -11.92 -12.55
CA LEU A 49 13.07 -13.15 -12.16
C LEU A 49 13.10 -13.37 -10.65
N GLY A 50 12.84 -12.34 -9.83
CA GLY A 50 12.89 -12.46 -8.38
C GLY A 50 13.14 -11.17 -7.62
N VAL A 51 13.23 -11.32 -6.30
CA VAL A 51 13.61 -10.27 -5.34
C VAL A 51 15.03 -10.55 -4.86
N THR A 52 15.91 -9.56 -4.98
CA THR A 52 17.31 -9.65 -4.52
C THR A 52 17.60 -8.79 -3.30
N GLY A 53 16.68 -7.91 -2.91
CA GLY A 53 16.84 -7.06 -1.73
C GLY A 53 15.52 -6.46 -1.28
N ILE A 54 15.42 -6.22 0.03
CA ILE A 54 14.26 -5.57 0.66
C ILE A 54 14.82 -4.51 1.61
N HIS A 55 14.37 -3.27 1.44
CA HIS A 55 14.64 -2.18 2.35
C HIS A 55 13.33 -1.80 3.08
N PRO A 56 13.14 -2.21 4.35
CA PRO A 56 11.94 -1.87 5.10
C PRO A 56 11.88 -0.36 5.37
N VAL A 57 10.70 0.22 5.23
CA VAL A 57 10.45 1.61 5.64
C VAL A 57 10.17 1.62 7.14
N PRO A 58 10.81 2.50 7.94
CA PRO A 58 10.56 2.56 9.37
C PRO A 58 9.07 2.80 9.71
N PRO A 59 8.50 2.11 10.73
CA PRO A 59 7.07 2.20 11.05
C PRO A 59 6.54 3.62 11.27
N GLU A 60 7.35 4.52 11.84
CA GLU A 60 7.00 5.93 12.04
C GLU A 60 6.83 6.70 10.72
N PHE A 61 7.60 6.35 9.69
CA PHE A 61 7.43 6.91 8.34
C PHE A 61 6.19 6.33 7.67
N VAL A 62 5.88 5.05 7.86
CA VAL A 62 4.63 4.46 7.36
C VAL A 62 3.42 5.15 8.00
N ARG A 63 3.47 5.37 9.32
CA ARG A 63 2.44 6.13 10.05
C ARG A 63 2.27 7.53 9.48
N GLY A 64 3.37 8.27 9.33
CA GLY A 64 3.35 9.63 8.78
C GLY A 64 2.76 9.69 7.37
N GLN A 65 3.10 8.74 6.49
CA GLN A 65 2.51 8.64 5.15
C GLN A 65 0.99 8.42 5.21
N ILE A 66 0.53 7.46 6.03
CA ILE A 66 -0.90 7.17 6.19
C ILE A 66 -1.63 8.39 6.73
N GLU A 67 -1.11 9.03 7.79
CA GLU A 67 -1.75 10.21 8.39
C GLU A 67 -1.80 11.40 7.43
N ALA A 68 -0.75 11.64 6.65
CA ALA A 68 -0.73 12.70 5.64
C ALA A 68 -1.87 12.52 4.62
N VAL A 69 -2.06 11.31 4.09
CA VAL A 69 -3.12 11.02 3.12
C VAL A 69 -4.51 11.04 3.77
N MET A 70 -4.66 10.43 4.95
CA MET A 70 -5.95 10.28 5.61
C MET A 70 -6.49 11.58 6.19
N THR A 71 -5.64 12.56 6.49
CA THR A 71 -6.08 13.86 7.03
C THR A 71 -6.45 14.87 5.94
N ASP A 72 -5.75 14.85 4.81
CA ASP A 72 -5.96 15.74 3.67
C ASP A 72 -6.94 15.18 2.63
N ILE A 73 -6.56 14.09 1.94
CA ILE A 73 -7.32 13.53 0.81
C ILE A 73 -8.53 12.73 1.30
N ARG A 74 -8.44 12.11 2.47
CA ARG A 74 -9.52 11.33 3.13
C ARG A 74 -10.12 10.23 2.24
N PRO A 75 -9.31 9.30 1.70
CA PRO A 75 -9.83 8.14 0.96
C PRO A 75 -10.82 7.33 1.80
N GLN A 76 -11.90 6.88 1.16
CA GLN A 76 -12.91 6.04 1.81
C GLN A 76 -12.60 4.55 1.70
N ALA A 77 -11.69 4.18 0.80
CA ALA A 77 -11.24 2.82 0.58
C ALA A 77 -9.74 2.71 0.85
N VAL A 78 -9.35 1.67 1.58
CA VAL A 78 -7.96 1.31 1.84
C VAL A 78 -7.73 -0.10 1.34
N LYS A 79 -6.69 -0.29 0.54
CA LYS A 79 -6.15 -1.60 0.18
C LYS A 79 -4.86 -1.83 0.92
N ILE A 80 -4.69 -3.01 1.50
CA ILE A 80 -3.49 -3.41 2.22
C ILE A 80 -2.93 -4.62 1.50
N GLY A 81 -1.67 -4.55 1.09
CA GLY A 81 -0.94 -5.65 0.45
C GLY A 81 0.17 -6.18 1.33
N MET A 82 1.33 -6.40 0.73
CA MET A 82 2.53 -6.91 1.40
C MET A 82 2.95 -6.06 2.62
N ILE A 83 3.06 -6.74 3.77
CA ILE A 83 3.62 -6.22 5.02
C ILE A 83 4.67 -7.21 5.51
N ASN A 84 5.86 -6.73 5.87
CA ASN A 84 7.01 -7.54 6.29
C ASN A 84 7.47 -7.30 7.74
N ASP A 85 6.71 -6.50 8.52
CA ASP A 85 7.04 -6.15 9.90
C ASP A 85 5.76 -6.07 10.75
N VAL A 86 5.76 -6.74 11.91
CA VAL A 86 4.66 -6.71 12.89
C VAL A 86 4.37 -5.27 13.35
N LYS A 87 5.39 -4.42 13.49
CA LYS A 87 5.21 -3.02 13.88
C LYS A 87 4.46 -2.23 12.80
N ILE A 88 4.64 -2.56 11.52
CA ILE A 88 3.87 -1.97 10.43
C ILE A 88 2.41 -2.44 10.50
N VAL A 89 2.16 -3.71 10.85
CA VAL A 89 0.79 -4.21 11.09
C VAL A 89 0.11 -3.41 12.20
N GLU A 90 0.80 -3.18 13.32
CA GLU A 90 0.28 -2.37 14.44
C GLU A 90 -0.04 -0.93 14.00
N VAL A 91 0.88 -0.28 13.28
CA VAL A 91 0.65 1.07 12.70
C VAL A 91 -0.59 1.11 11.82
N ILE A 92 -0.77 0.12 10.94
CA ILE A 92 -1.92 0.05 10.04
C ILE A 92 -3.20 -0.19 10.85
N ALA A 93 -3.18 -1.11 11.80
CA ALA A 93 -4.33 -1.42 12.64
C ALA A 93 -4.80 -0.20 13.43
N GLU A 94 -3.88 0.53 14.06
CA GLU A 94 -4.17 1.78 14.77
C GLU A 94 -4.76 2.84 13.83
N ALA A 95 -4.20 2.99 12.63
CA ALA A 95 -4.71 3.94 11.64
C ALA A 95 -6.14 3.58 11.18
N LEU A 96 -6.42 2.31 10.94
CA LEU A 96 -7.77 1.84 10.58
C LEU A 96 -8.77 2.11 11.71
N GLN A 97 -8.38 1.89 12.98
CA GLN A 97 -9.23 2.19 14.14
C GLN A 97 -9.48 3.69 14.31
N LYS A 98 -8.46 4.52 14.07
CA LYS A 98 -8.52 5.98 14.17
C LYS A 98 -9.39 6.61 13.08
N PHE A 99 -9.15 6.26 11.81
CA PHE A 99 -9.78 6.93 10.68
C PHE A 99 -11.04 6.23 10.15
N ARG A 100 -11.22 4.93 10.47
CA ARG A 100 -12.42 4.13 10.12
C ARG A 100 -12.84 4.28 8.65
N PRO A 101 -11.96 3.97 7.68
CA PRO A 101 -12.35 3.98 6.28
C PRO A 101 -13.54 3.04 6.04
N ARG A 102 -14.42 3.41 5.11
CA ARG A 102 -15.65 2.66 4.84
C ARG A 102 -15.37 1.28 4.24
N PHE A 103 -14.32 1.17 3.45
CA PHE A 103 -13.94 -0.06 2.77
C PHE A 103 -12.48 -0.40 3.07
N VAL A 104 -12.23 -1.64 3.51
CA VAL A 104 -10.88 -2.17 3.71
C VAL A 104 -10.77 -3.47 2.94
N VAL A 105 -9.78 -3.54 2.05
CA VAL A 105 -9.42 -4.75 1.30
C VAL A 105 -8.06 -5.19 1.79
N PHE A 106 -8.00 -6.35 2.43
CA PHE A 106 -6.75 -6.96 2.90
C PHE A 106 -6.37 -8.12 1.99
N ASP A 107 -5.22 -8.00 1.33
CA ASP A 107 -4.60 -9.03 0.51
C ASP A 107 -3.41 -9.62 1.30
N PRO A 108 -3.57 -10.80 1.94
CA PRO A 108 -2.59 -11.36 2.88
C PRO A 108 -1.39 -11.97 2.13
N VAL A 109 -0.56 -11.10 1.55
CA VAL A 109 0.65 -11.50 0.82
C VAL A 109 1.70 -11.99 1.82
N MET A 110 1.81 -13.31 1.96
CA MET A 110 2.83 -13.99 2.79
C MET A 110 4.04 -14.48 2.00
N VAL A 111 3.98 -14.42 0.66
CA VAL A 111 5.04 -14.87 -0.26
C VAL A 111 5.06 -13.93 -1.46
N SER A 112 6.24 -13.53 -1.94
CA SER A 112 6.36 -12.70 -3.14
C SER A 112 5.85 -13.47 -4.37
N THR A 113 5.41 -12.76 -5.41
CA THR A 113 4.96 -13.37 -6.68
C THR A 113 6.02 -14.30 -7.29
N SER A 114 7.30 -14.06 -6.99
CA SER A 114 8.45 -14.85 -7.44
C SER A 114 8.85 -15.99 -6.48
N GLY A 115 8.09 -16.22 -5.40
CA GLY A 115 8.29 -17.34 -4.48
C GLY A 115 9.21 -17.09 -3.28
N CYS A 116 9.66 -15.86 -3.04
CA CYS A 116 10.45 -15.54 -1.83
C CYS A 116 9.51 -15.39 -0.62
N LYS A 117 9.87 -15.99 0.52
CA LYS A 117 9.20 -15.69 1.80
C LYS A 117 9.52 -14.24 2.19
N LEU A 118 8.48 -13.53 2.60
CA LEU A 118 8.50 -12.13 3.00
C LEU A 118 8.57 -12.00 4.52
#